data_AF-A0AAW2DZD4-F1
#
_entry.id   AF-A0AAW2DZD4-F1
#
_cell.length_a   1.000
_cell.length_b   1.000
_cell.length_c   1.000
_cell.angle_alpha   90.00
_cell.angle_beta   90.00
_cell.angle_gamma   90.00
#
_symmetry.space_group_name_H-M   'P 1'
#
loop_
_entity.id
_entity.type
_entity.pdbx_description
1 polymer ?
#
loop_
_entity_poly.entity_id
_entity_poly.type
_entity_poly.pdbx_seq_one_letter_code
_entity_poly.pdbx_strand_id
1 'polypeptide(L)'
;MVMENLTFGRKIIRQYDLKGALHARYTAAADGSGDVLLDQNFVNDMNSSPLYVSNKAKRLLQRAVWNDTAFLNTINVMDYSLLVAVDTERRELVCGIIDYLRQYTWDKQLETWVKSSLVPKNVLPTVISPKEYKRRFRKFMSLHFLCVPDHWCSEISSHDPSEICSVRDDHDISQPKSQKEEGLNGFSA
;
A
#
# COMPACT_ATOMS: atom_id res chain seq x y z
N MET A 1 -18.04 -9.06 14.34
CA MET A 1 -17.66 -7.98 13.41
C MET A 1 -17.79 -8.52 12.00
N VAL A 2 -18.29 -7.74 11.06
CA VAL A 2 -18.35 -8.10 9.64
C VAL A 2 -17.40 -7.16 8.90
N MET A 3 -16.55 -7.69 8.03
CA MET A 3 -15.55 -6.95 7.25
C MET A 3 -15.49 -7.50 5.83
N GLU A 4 -14.92 -6.70 4.92
CA GLU A 4 -14.68 -7.10 3.54
C GLU A 4 -13.76 -8.32 3.44
N ASN A 5 -14.04 -9.21 2.49
CA ASN A 5 -13.16 -10.31 2.13
C ASN A 5 -12.31 -9.93 0.91
N LEU A 6 -11.02 -9.66 1.15
CA LEU A 6 -10.06 -9.24 0.13
C LEU A 6 -9.89 -10.26 -1.01
N THR A 7 -10.07 -11.55 -0.76
CA THR A 7 -9.81 -12.61 -1.75
C THR A 7 -11.07 -13.19 -2.38
N PHE A 8 -12.25 -12.60 -2.11
CA PHE A 8 -13.51 -13.11 -2.63
C PHE A 8 -13.55 -13.08 -4.17
N GLY A 9 -13.95 -14.21 -4.77
CA GLY A 9 -14.09 -14.33 -6.22
C GLY A 9 -12.77 -14.30 -7.01
N ARG A 10 -11.63 -14.56 -6.34
CA ARG A 10 -10.29 -14.52 -6.93
C ARG A 10 -9.60 -15.88 -6.82
N LYS A 11 -8.80 -16.22 -7.84
CA LYS A 11 -8.00 -17.45 -7.83
C LYS A 11 -6.60 -17.15 -7.32
N ILE A 12 -6.48 -17.21 -5.99
CA ILE A 12 -5.23 -16.91 -5.31
C ILE A 12 -4.29 -18.11 -5.40
N ILE A 13 -3.11 -17.90 -5.98
CA ILE A 13 -2.07 -18.92 -6.06
C ILE A 13 -1.05 -18.82 -4.93
N ARG A 14 -0.90 -17.62 -4.35
CA ARG A 14 0.00 -17.34 -3.23
C ARG A 14 -0.58 -16.22 -2.39
N GLN A 15 -0.47 -16.36 -1.09
CA GLN A 15 -0.90 -15.37 -0.13
C GLN A 15 0.20 -15.15 0.90
N TYR A 16 0.43 -13.89 1.26
CA TYR A 16 1.43 -13.49 2.24
C TYR A 16 0.80 -12.64 3.34
N ASP A 17 1.20 -12.90 4.57
CA ASP A 17 1.02 -12.03 5.73
C ASP A 17 2.36 -11.37 6.03
N LEU A 18 2.45 -10.05 5.86
CA LEU A 18 3.71 -9.30 5.94
C LEU A 18 3.69 -8.31 7.11
N LYS A 19 4.66 -8.40 8.04
CA LYS A 19 4.79 -7.51 9.22
C LYS A 19 6.04 -6.62 9.18
N GLY A 20 6.88 -6.79 8.17
CA GLY A 20 8.18 -6.16 8.02
C GLY A 20 9.27 -6.73 8.92
N ALA A 21 9.17 -7.98 9.37
CA ALA A 21 10.17 -8.62 10.23
C ALA A 21 10.53 -10.00 9.70
N LEU A 22 11.80 -10.39 9.82
CA LEU A 22 12.29 -11.69 9.30
C LEU A 22 12.41 -12.77 10.38
N HIS A 23 12.72 -12.38 11.62
CA HIS A 23 12.88 -13.34 12.71
C HIS A 23 11.56 -14.04 13.04
N ALA A 24 11.58 -15.37 13.08
CA ALA A 24 10.40 -16.22 13.29
C ALA A 24 9.24 -15.96 12.30
N ARG A 25 9.56 -15.48 11.09
CA ARG A 25 8.59 -15.15 10.03
C ARG A 25 8.84 -15.97 8.76
N TYR A 26 9.03 -17.27 8.95
CA TYR A 26 9.14 -18.27 7.90
C TYR A 26 8.16 -19.41 8.18
N THR A 27 7.48 -19.88 7.14
CA THR A 27 6.66 -21.09 7.17
C THR A 27 7.28 -22.10 6.21
N ALA A 28 7.46 -23.34 6.66
CA ALA A 28 7.94 -24.46 5.85
C ALA A 28 6.84 -25.03 4.93
N ALA A 29 5.88 -24.20 4.54
CA ALA A 29 4.65 -24.57 3.83
C ALA A 29 4.95 -25.59 2.72
N ALA A 30 4.28 -26.74 2.79
CA ALA A 30 4.55 -27.91 1.98
C ALA A 30 3.62 -27.91 0.77
N ASP A 31 4.00 -27.20 -0.32
CA ASP A 31 3.38 -27.25 -1.65
C ASP A 31 1.83 -27.19 -1.71
N GLY A 32 1.18 -26.77 -0.63
CA GLY A 32 -0.26 -26.83 -0.45
C GLY A 32 -0.93 -25.58 -0.99
N SER A 33 -1.92 -25.76 -1.86
CA SER A 33 -2.80 -24.67 -2.29
C SER A 33 -3.58 -24.14 -1.07
N GLY A 34 -3.20 -22.97 -0.56
CA GLY A 34 -3.94 -22.28 0.50
C GLY A 34 -3.12 -21.83 1.70
N ASP A 35 -1.83 -22.20 1.79
CA ASP A 35 -0.99 -21.77 2.90
C ASP A 35 -0.69 -20.27 2.83
N VAL A 36 -0.76 -19.60 3.99
CA VAL A 36 -0.36 -18.20 4.15
C VAL A 36 1.13 -18.13 4.47
N LEU A 37 1.89 -17.58 3.53
CA LEU A 37 3.32 -17.38 3.62
C LEU A 37 3.66 -16.13 4.42
N LEU A 38 4.88 -16.06 4.96
CA LEU A 38 5.31 -14.94 5.82
C LEU A 38 6.42 -14.11 5.15
N ASP A 39 6.93 -13.10 5.87
CA ASP A 39 7.93 -12.16 5.36
C ASP A 39 9.16 -12.84 4.76
N GLN A 40 9.72 -13.86 5.42
CA GLN A 40 10.92 -14.54 4.92
C GLN A 40 10.63 -15.32 3.63
N ASN A 41 9.46 -15.96 3.55
CA ASN A 41 9.02 -16.62 2.31
C ASN A 41 8.88 -15.59 1.18
N PHE A 42 8.27 -14.43 1.47
CA PHE A 42 8.13 -13.35 0.49
C PHE A 42 9.48 -12.85 -0.02
N VAL A 43 10.45 -12.62 0.87
CA VAL A 43 11.80 -12.20 0.47
C VAL A 43 12.46 -13.25 -0.41
N ASN A 44 12.37 -14.53 -0.04
CA ASN A 44 12.94 -15.62 -0.84
C ASN A 44 12.30 -15.66 -2.23
N ASP A 45 10.98 -15.59 -2.29
CA ASP A 45 10.23 -15.59 -3.55
C ASP A 45 10.59 -14.38 -4.41
N MET A 46 10.71 -13.17 -3.84
CA MET A 46 11.06 -11.98 -4.61
C MET A 46 12.51 -12.01 -5.11
N ASN A 47 13.40 -12.73 -4.44
CA ASN A 47 14.78 -12.93 -4.91
C ASN A 47 14.85 -13.95 -6.05
N SER A 48 13.98 -14.96 -6.05
CA SER A 48 13.94 -16.00 -7.11
C SER A 48 13.09 -15.61 -8.31
N SER A 49 11.93 -14.99 -8.08
CA SER A 49 10.96 -14.58 -9.09
C SER A 49 10.24 -13.31 -8.62
N PRO A 50 10.81 -12.12 -8.90
CA PRO A 50 10.27 -10.87 -8.40
C PRO A 50 8.90 -10.53 -9.01
N LEU A 51 7.99 -10.04 -8.16
CA LEU A 51 6.73 -9.45 -8.59
C LEU A 51 6.94 -7.96 -8.87
N TYR A 52 6.66 -7.56 -10.10
CA TYR A 52 6.77 -6.18 -10.53
C TYR A 52 5.40 -5.51 -10.59
N VAL A 53 5.33 -4.28 -10.08
CA VAL A 53 4.16 -3.40 -10.23
C VAL A 53 4.54 -2.16 -11.06
N SER A 54 3.56 -1.48 -11.63
CA SER A 54 3.81 -0.18 -12.27
C SER A 54 4.22 0.87 -11.23
N ASN A 55 4.92 1.93 -11.63
CA ASN A 55 5.26 3.01 -10.69
C ASN A 55 4.01 3.67 -10.10
N LYS A 56 2.94 3.81 -10.90
CA LYS A 56 1.64 4.32 -10.43
C LYS A 56 1.10 3.45 -9.30
N ALA A 57 1.03 2.13 -9.49
CA ALA A 57 0.56 1.20 -8.48
C ALA A 57 1.44 1.21 -7.22
N LYS A 58 2.78 1.23 -7.38
CA LYS A 58 3.72 1.32 -6.25
C LYS A 58 3.50 2.59 -5.43
N ARG A 59 3.35 3.75 -6.08
CA ARG A 59 3.10 5.03 -5.40
C ARG A 59 1.76 5.02 -4.65
N LEU A 60 0.72 4.45 -5.26
CA LEU A 60 -0.58 4.30 -4.61
C LEU A 60 -0.49 3.40 -3.37
N LEU A 61 0.15 2.24 -3.48
CA LEU A 61 0.38 1.33 -2.35
C LEU A 61 1.18 2.02 -1.23
N GLN A 62 2.28 2.69 -1.58
CA GLN A 62 3.11 3.41 -0.60
C GLN A 62 2.33 4.52 0.11
N ARG A 63 1.50 5.28 -0.61
CA ARG A 63 0.67 6.33 -0.02
C ARG A 63 -0.41 5.77 0.90
N ALA A 64 -1.09 4.70 0.49
CA ALA A 64 -2.08 4.00 1.32
C ALA A 64 -1.43 3.48 2.61
N VAL A 65 -0.35 2.69 2.48
CA VAL A 65 0.42 2.19 3.63
C VAL A 65 0.92 3.33 4.51
N TRP A 66 1.38 4.44 3.93
CA TRP A 66 1.81 5.60 4.71
C TRP A 66 0.66 6.16 5.55
N ASN A 67 -0.48 6.44 4.94
CA ASN A 67 -1.62 7.05 5.62
C ASN A 67 -2.19 6.14 6.70
N ASP A 68 -2.45 4.88 6.38
CA ASP A 68 -3.07 3.93 7.29
C ASP A 68 -2.17 3.69 8.51
N THR A 69 -0.88 3.46 8.28
CA THR A 69 0.06 3.24 9.39
C THR A 69 0.34 4.51 10.19
N ALA A 70 0.14 5.70 9.62
CA ALA A 70 0.17 6.94 10.39
C ALA A 70 -1.00 6.97 11.38
N PHE A 71 -2.22 6.65 10.91
CA PHE A 71 -3.42 6.54 11.75
C PHE A 71 -3.27 5.46 12.83
N LEU A 72 -2.89 4.24 12.48
CA LEU A 72 -2.70 3.13 13.43
C LEU A 72 -1.71 3.49 14.55
N ASN A 73 -0.65 4.21 14.22
CA ASN A 73 0.30 4.72 15.20
C ASN A 73 -0.31 5.78 16.14
N THR A 74 -1.25 6.61 15.68
CA THR A 74 -1.92 7.60 16.56
C THR A 74 -2.80 6.94 17.63
N ILE A 75 -3.34 5.75 17.33
CA ILE A 75 -4.17 4.97 18.26
C ILE A 75 -3.38 3.83 18.92
N ASN A 76 -2.05 3.87 18.88
CA ASN A 76 -1.13 2.88 19.47
C ASN A 76 -1.41 1.42 19.06
N VAL A 77 -1.91 1.20 17.85
CA VAL A 77 -2.11 -0.15 17.29
C VAL A 77 -0.77 -0.63 16.71
N MET A 78 -0.43 -1.89 17.02
CA MET A 78 0.74 -2.61 16.53
C MET A 78 0.32 -4.00 16.06
N ASP A 79 1.30 -4.79 15.59
CA ASP A 79 1.11 -6.19 15.18
C ASP A 79 0.17 -6.42 13.98
N TYR A 80 -0.26 -5.35 13.29
CA TYR A 80 -1.00 -5.42 12.04
C TYR A 80 -0.14 -5.95 10.88
N SER A 81 -0.75 -6.65 9.94
CA SER A 81 -0.07 -7.19 8.76
C SER A 81 -0.58 -6.53 7.48
N LEU A 82 0.24 -6.50 6.43
CA LEU A 82 -0.27 -6.36 5.07
C LEU A 82 -0.56 -7.77 4.55
N LEU A 83 -1.83 -8.07 4.30
CA LEU A 83 -2.21 -9.24 3.51
C LEU A 83 -1.96 -8.94 2.04
N VAL A 84 -1.29 -9.85 1.35
CA VAL A 84 -0.97 -9.73 -0.09
C VAL A 84 -1.36 -11.03 -0.76
N ALA A 85 -2.23 -10.97 -1.76
CA ALA A 85 -2.68 -12.13 -2.51
C ALA A 85 -2.34 -11.94 -3.99
N VAL A 86 -1.79 -12.99 -4.60
CA VAL A 86 -1.41 -13.02 -6.01
C VAL A 86 -2.49 -13.75 -6.81
N ASP A 87 -3.17 -13.02 -7.69
CA ASP A 87 -4.15 -13.55 -8.63
C ASP A 87 -3.50 -13.66 -10.02
N THR A 88 -3.19 -14.88 -10.45
CA THR A 88 -2.56 -15.10 -11.77
C THR A 88 -3.53 -15.06 -12.93
N GLU A 89 -4.83 -15.33 -12.70
CA GLU A 89 -5.82 -15.27 -13.78
C GLU A 89 -6.07 -13.82 -14.18
N ARG A 90 -6.22 -12.94 -13.19
CA ARG A 90 -6.39 -11.49 -13.41
C ARG A 90 -5.07 -10.74 -13.55
N ARG A 91 -3.94 -11.37 -13.20
CA ARG A 91 -2.60 -10.76 -13.14
C ARG A 91 -2.57 -9.53 -12.22
N GLU A 92 -3.20 -9.67 -11.05
CA GLU A 92 -3.35 -8.60 -10.07
C GLU A 92 -2.72 -8.98 -8.73
N LEU A 93 -2.24 -7.96 -8.02
CA LEU A 93 -1.94 -8.07 -6.59
C LEU A 93 -3.08 -7.43 -5.82
N VAL A 94 -3.60 -8.17 -4.85
CA VAL A 94 -4.61 -7.68 -3.93
C VAL A 94 -3.99 -7.52 -2.56
N CYS A 95 -4.06 -6.31 -2.02
CA CYS A 95 -3.40 -5.98 -0.76
C CYS A 95 -4.36 -5.29 0.20
N GLY A 96 -4.23 -5.55 1.49
CA GLY A 96 -4.97 -4.82 2.53
C GLY A 96 -4.34 -5.00 3.90
N ILE A 97 -4.43 -3.97 4.76
CA ILE A 97 -3.97 -4.09 6.14
C ILE A 97 -5.02 -4.86 6.95
N ILE A 98 -4.58 -5.86 7.70
CA ILE A 98 -5.41 -6.72 8.56
C ILE A 98 -4.92 -6.70 10.01
N ASP A 99 -5.66 -7.35 10.92
CA ASP A 99 -5.35 -7.48 12.35
C ASP A 99 -5.18 -6.16 13.12
N TYR A 100 -5.82 -5.09 12.66
CA TYR A 100 -5.71 -3.74 13.22
C TYR A 100 -6.69 -3.42 14.37
N LEU A 101 -7.55 -4.37 14.76
CA LEU A 101 -8.65 -4.13 15.69
C LEU A 101 -8.25 -4.27 17.16
N ARG A 102 -7.16 -4.99 17.44
CA ARG A 102 -6.67 -5.15 18.80
C ARG A 102 -5.68 -4.02 19.11
N GLN A 103 -6.14 -3.05 19.91
CA GLN A 103 -5.21 -2.10 20.53
C GLN A 103 -4.20 -2.87 21.36
N TYR A 104 -2.95 -2.42 21.34
CA TYR A 104 -1.91 -3.00 22.16
C TYR A 104 -2.19 -2.65 23.63
N THR A 105 -2.98 -3.47 24.30
CA THR A 105 -3.07 -3.46 25.75
C THR A 105 -1.79 -4.08 26.32
N TRP A 106 -1.39 -3.60 27.49
CA TRP A 106 -0.09 -3.87 28.13
C TRP A 106 0.21 -5.35 28.45
N ASP A 107 -0.74 -6.26 28.18
CA ASP A 107 -0.67 -7.71 28.38
C ASP A 107 0.53 -8.38 27.69
N LYS A 108 0.95 -7.92 26.49
CA LYS A 108 2.17 -8.44 25.84
C LYS A 108 3.46 -7.86 26.41
N GLN A 109 3.46 -6.62 26.92
CA GLN A 109 4.65 -6.09 27.62
C GLN A 109 4.87 -6.78 28.94
N LEU A 110 3.80 -7.17 29.64
CA LEU A 110 3.92 -7.92 30.89
C LEU A 110 4.55 -9.30 30.64
N GLU A 111 4.10 -10.04 29.63
CA GLU A 111 4.78 -11.29 29.24
C GLU A 111 6.24 -11.06 28.83
N THR A 112 6.51 -9.94 28.13
CA THR A 112 7.86 -9.62 27.66
C THR A 112 8.78 -9.20 28.79
N TRP A 113 8.31 -8.41 29.77
CA TRP A 113 9.10 -8.04 30.96
C TRP A 113 9.45 -9.26 31.79
N VAL A 114 8.46 -10.15 32.01
CA VAL A 114 8.64 -11.43 32.69
C VAL A 114 9.69 -12.28 31.95
N LYS A 115 9.62 -12.37 30.62
CA LYS A 115 10.58 -13.14 29.82
C LYS A 115 11.96 -12.47 29.71
N SER A 116 12.03 -11.13 29.62
CA SER A 116 13.28 -10.37 29.51
C SER A 116 14.07 -10.30 30.81
N SER A 117 13.42 -10.50 31.97
CA SER A 117 14.10 -10.64 33.26
C SER A 117 14.96 -11.91 33.35
N LEU A 118 14.81 -12.86 32.43
CA LEU A 118 15.57 -14.12 32.38
C LEU A 118 16.61 -14.19 31.24
N VAL A 119 16.66 -13.20 30.34
CA VAL A 119 17.51 -13.25 29.12
C VAL A 119 18.65 -12.22 29.22
N PRO A 120 19.90 -12.55 28.83
CA PRO A 120 21.04 -11.62 28.89
C PRO A 120 20.80 -10.33 28.08
N LYS A 121 21.30 -9.21 28.61
CA LYS A 121 21.11 -7.81 28.13
C LYS A 121 21.53 -7.49 26.68
N ASN A 122 21.98 -8.46 25.89
CA ASN A 122 22.53 -8.25 24.54
C ASN A 122 21.53 -8.56 23.40
N VAL A 123 20.30 -8.97 23.71
CA VAL A 123 19.25 -9.18 22.70
C VAL A 123 18.34 -7.96 22.71
N LEU A 124 18.34 -7.19 21.61
CA LEU A 124 17.40 -6.08 21.41
C LEU A 124 15.97 -6.59 21.65
N PRO A 125 15.18 -5.95 22.53
CA PRO A 125 13.85 -6.46 22.86
C PRO A 125 13.01 -6.55 21.59
N THR A 126 12.43 -7.72 21.35
CA THR A 126 11.51 -8.01 20.23
C THR A 126 10.28 -7.09 20.24
N VAL A 127 9.99 -6.47 21.39
CA VAL A 127 8.94 -5.46 21.56
C VAL A 127 9.48 -4.08 21.17
N ILE A 128 9.01 -3.61 20.02
CA ILE A 128 9.29 -2.28 19.49
C ILE A 128 8.12 -1.34 19.77
N SER A 129 8.38 -0.05 19.92
CA SER A 129 7.32 0.96 20.06
C SER A 129 6.44 1.05 18.80
N PRO A 130 5.19 1.56 18.88
CA PRO A 130 4.35 1.73 17.69
C PRO A 130 5.01 2.54 16.57
N LYS A 131 5.79 3.56 16.97
CA LYS A 131 6.56 4.41 16.05
C LYS A 131 7.61 3.60 15.29
N GLU A 132 8.33 2.72 15.98
CA GLU A 132 9.35 1.88 15.38
C GLU A 132 8.74 0.76 14.54
N TYR A 133 7.63 0.16 15.00
CA TYR A 133 6.84 -0.81 14.22
C TYR A 133 6.42 -0.24 12.87
N LYS A 134 5.79 0.94 12.89
CA LYS A 134 5.39 1.66 11.67
C LYS A 134 6.57 1.88 10.72
N ARG A 135 7.71 2.35 11.24
CA ARG A 135 8.90 2.64 10.43
C ARG A 135 9.44 1.37 9.76
N ARG A 136 9.54 0.28 10.52
CA ARG A 136 9.97 -1.03 10.02
C ARG A 136 9.02 -1.55 8.94
N PHE A 137 7.72 -1.57 9.22
CA PHE A 137 6.67 -2.02 8.31
C PHE A 137 6.74 -1.27 6.96
N ARG A 138 6.75 0.07 6.99
CA ARG A 138 6.87 0.91 5.81
C ARG A 138 8.13 0.64 5.00
N LYS A 139 9.27 0.53 5.68
CA LYS A 139 10.56 0.26 5.03
C LYS A 139 10.51 -1.07 4.29
N PHE A 140 9.95 -2.11 4.91
CA PHE A 140 9.82 -3.41 4.28
C PHE A 140 8.97 -3.35 3.00
N MET A 141 7.78 -2.75 3.04
CA MET A 141 6.92 -2.63 1.85
C MET A 141 7.59 -1.83 0.73
N SER A 142 8.28 -0.74 1.08
CA SER A 142 8.95 0.09 0.08
C SER A 142 10.11 -0.63 -0.63
N LEU A 143 10.81 -1.53 0.08
CA LEU A 143 11.97 -2.24 -0.45
C LEU A 143 11.59 -3.43 -1.32
N HIS A 144 10.58 -4.21 -0.91
CA HIS A 144 10.30 -5.51 -1.53
C HIS A 144 9.22 -5.46 -2.62
N PHE A 145 8.39 -4.41 -2.67
CA PHE A 145 7.52 -4.18 -3.82
C PHE A 145 8.28 -3.44 -4.90
N LEU A 146 8.77 -4.18 -5.89
CA LEU A 146 9.59 -3.65 -6.99
C LEU A 146 8.71 -3.01 -8.06
N CYS A 147 9.25 -1.99 -8.72
CA CYS A 147 8.59 -1.33 -9.83
C CYS A 147 9.41 -1.47 -11.12
N VAL A 148 8.70 -1.57 -12.25
CA VAL A 148 9.31 -1.44 -13.58
C VAL A 148 9.33 0.02 -14.03
N PRO A 149 10.24 0.41 -14.93
CA PRO A 149 10.22 1.73 -15.57
C PRO A 149 8.90 2.03 -16.28
N ASP A 150 8.48 3.30 -16.29
CA ASP A 150 7.17 3.72 -16.82
C ASP A 150 6.95 3.36 -18.30
N HIS A 151 8.00 3.41 -19.12
CA HIS A 151 7.90 3.11 -20.54
C HIS A 151 7.55 1.63 -20.83
N TRP A 152 7.86 0.72 -19.91
CA TRP A 152 7.51 -0.70 -20.03
C TRP A 152 6.01 -0.96 -19.85
N CYS A 153 5.30 -0.05 -19.17
CA CYS A 153 3.86 -0.14 -18.98
C CYS A 153 3.06 0.54 -20.09
N SER A 154 3.68 1.45 -20.85
CA SER A 154 3.02 2.17 -21.95
C SER A 154 2.73 1.29 -23.16
N GLU A 155 3.60 0.33 -23.48
CA GLU A 155 3.44 -0.55 -24.65
C GLU A 155 2.30 -1.57 -24.52
N ILE A 156 1.82 -1.84 -23.30
CA ILE A 156 0.72 -2.78 -23.07
C ILE A 156 -0.65 -2.08 -23.23
N SER A 157 -0.67 -0.74 -23.17
CA SER A 157 -1.90 0.05 -23.30
C SER A 157 -2.33 0.36 -24.73
N SER A 158 -1.52 0.00 -25.74
CA SER A 158 -1.81 0.30 -27.16
C SER A 158 -2.70 -0.74 -27.86
N HIS A 159 -3.10 -1.82 -27.18
CA HIS A 159 -4.05 -2.81 -27.69
C HIS A 159 -5.26 -2.95 -26.75
N ASP A 160 -6.05 -1.88 -26.62
CA ASP A 160 -7.49 -1.99 -26.33
C ASP A 160 -8.22 -0.70 -26.77
N PRO A 161 -9.21 -0.78 -27.69
CA PRO A 161 -10.05 0.36 -28.04
C PRO A 161 -11.20 0.46 -27.03
N SER A 162 -11.00 1.24 -25.97
CA SER A 162 -12.12 1.76 -25.17
C SER A 162 -11.97 3.26 -24.94
N GLU A 163 -12.09 4.02 -26.03
CA GLU A 163 -12.70 5.34 -25.92
C GLU A 163 -14.18 5.16 -25.57
N ILE A 164 -14.59 5.66 -24.41
CA ILE A 164 -15.82 6.44 -24.20
C ILE A 164 -15.81 6.86 -22.72
N CYS A 165 -15.35 8.10 -22.49
CA CYS A 165 -15.91 9.09 -21.57
C CYS A 165 -14.95 10.28 -21.50
N SER A 166 -14.80 10.95 -22.63
CA SER A 166 -14.50 12.38 -22.68
C SER A 166 -15.67 13.07 -23.39
N VAL A 167 -15.71 14.40 -23.28
CA VAL A 167 -16.72 15.37 -23.74
C VAL A 167 -17.93 15.49 -22.77
N ARG A 168 -18.30 16.67 -22.23
CA ARG A 168 -18.23 18.03 -22.78
C ARG A 168 -18.04 19.13 -21.72
N ASP A 169 -17.14 20.06 -22.02
CA ASP A 169 -17.17 21.44 -21.52
C ASP A 169 -18.35 22.16 -22.21
N ASP A 170 -19.29 22.71 -21.44
CA ASP A 170 -20.30 23.63 -21.95
C ASP A 170 -19.73 25.06 -21.93
N HIS A 171 -19.43 25.58 -23.10
CA HIS A 171 -19.30 27.02 -23.35
C HIS A 171 -20.69 27.56 -23.69
N ASP A 172 -21.23 28.43 -22.84
CA ASP A 172 -22.32 29.34 -23.21
C ASP A 172 -21.75 30.76 -23.41
N ILE A 173 -21.94 31.30 -24.62
CA ILE A 173 -21.56 32.65 -25.03
C ILE A 173 -22.86 33.40 -25.30
N SER A 174 -23.07 34.51 -24.61
CA SER A 174 -23.87 35.62 -25.14
C SER A 174 -23.25 36.97 -24.75
N GLN A 175 -22.73 37.67 -25.76
CA GLN A 175 -22.43 39.11 -25.71
C GLN A 175 -23.68 39.91 -26.06
N PRO A 176 -23.67 41.23 -25.81
CA PRO A 176 -24.09 42.16 -26.85
C PRO A 176 -23.05 43.24 -27.15
N LYS A 177 -22.93 43.59 -28.45
CA LYS A 177 -22.22 44.77 -28.98
C LYS A 177 -23.23 45.80 -29.50
N SER A 178 -23.04 47.08 -29.16
CA SER A 178 -23.34 48.32 -29.91
C SER A 178 -23.17 49.51 -28.95
N GLN A 179 -22.70 50.71 -29.28
CA GLN A 179 -22.40 51.40 -30.54
C GLN A 179 -21.52 52.64 -30.23
N LYS A 180 -20.93 53.22 -31.29
CA LYS A 180 -20.18 54.50 -31.39
C LYS A 180 -20.78 55.69 -30.63
N GLU A 181 -19.92 56.60 -30.13
CA GLU A 181 -19.99 58.04 -30.50
C GLU A 181 -18.68 58.80 -30.19
N GLU A 182 -18.44 59.84 -30.98
CA GLU A 182 -17.26 60.71 -31.06
C GLU A 182 -17.27 61.81 -29.97
N GLY A 183 -16.11 62.35 -29.61
CA GLY A 183 -16.06 63.53 -28.74
C GLY A 183 -14.66 64.04 -28.40
N LEU A 184 -14.38 65.25 -28.87
CA LEU A 184 -13.13 66.02 -28.88
C LEU A 184 -12.66 66.56 -27.50
N ASN A 185 -11.38 66.98 -27.47
CA ASN A 185 -10.71 67.92 -26.52
C ASN A 185 -10.26 67.29 -25.19
N GLY A 186 -9.07 67.53 -24.65
CA GLY A 186 -8.03 68.53 -24.88
C GLY A 186 -7.33 68.79 -23.54
N PHE A 187 -6.09 69.29 -23.62
CA PHE A 187 -5.24 69.86 -22.57
C PHE A 187 -4.15 69.04 -21.86
N SER A 188 -2.99 69.67 -21.97
CA SER A 188 -1.64 69.42 -21.50
C SER A 188 -1.48 69.54 -19.97
N ALA A 189 -0.60 68.72 -19.39
CA ALA A 189 0.62 69.11 -18.65
C ALA A 189 1.28 67.84 -18.08
#